data_AF-A0A9N9GX13-F1
#
_entry.id   AF-A0A9N9GX13-F1
#
_cell.length_a   1.000
_cell.length_b   1.000
_cell.length_c   1.000
_cell.angle_alpha   90.00
_cell.angle_beta   90.00
_cell.angle_gamma   90.00
#
_symmetry.space_group_name_H-M   'P 1'
#
loop_
_entity.id
_entity.type
_entity.pdbx_description
1 polymer ?
#
loop_
_entity_poly.entity_id
_entity_poly.type
_entity_poly.pdbx_seq_one_letter_code
_entity_poly.pdbx_strand_id
1 'polypeptide(L)'
;YSDSSEHEKAFITYKVMEDYDTLNYRIKYKLGLHLLSGVSCKEEIDKGYKKIVEAASLDLPDAKSWINKYKNKNDYGVVEVKKLLLNKNR
;
A
#
# COMPACT_ATOMS: atom_id res chain seq x y z
N TYR A 1 -11.36 -10.36 -17.57
CA TYR A 1 -10.08 -11.05 -17.29
C TYR A 1 -8.84 -10.16 -17.51
N SER A 2 -8.96 -8.84 -17.65
CA SER A 2 -7.81 -7.95 -17.94
C SER A 2 -7.20 -7.24 -16.72
N ASP A 3 -7.94 -7.04 -15.64
CA ASP A 3 -7.51 -6.15 -14.53
C ASP A 3 -6.46 -6.73 -13.58
N SER A 4 -6.44 -8.05 -13.37
CA SER A 4 -5.48 -8.69 -12.45
C SER A 4 -4.03 -8.46 -12.89
N SER A 5 -3.78 -8.37 -14.20
CA SER A 5 -2.43 -8.29 -14.76
C SER A 5 -1.77 -6.91 -14.55
N GLU A 6 -2.56 -5.83 -14.54
CA GLU A 6 -2.02 -4.47 -14.43
C GLU A 6 -1.59 -4.13 -13.00
N HIS A 7 -2.41 -4.50 -12.01
CA HIS A 7 -2.07 -4.32 -10.60
C HIS A 7 -0.91 -5.22 -10.17
N GLU A 8 -0.78 -6.42 -10.75
CA GLU A 8 0.37 -7.31 -10.51
C GLU A 8 1.66 -6.74 -11.09
N LYS A 9 1.62 -6.21 -12.31
CA LYS A 9 2.75 -5.47 -12.90
C LYS A 9 3.13 -4.23 -12.08
N ALA A 10 2.13 -3.48 -11.59
CA ALA A 10 2.38 -2.32 -10.74
C ALA A 10 3.05 -2.73 -9.42
N PHE A 11 2.57 -3.78 -8.78
CA PHE A 11 3.17 -4.32 -7.55
C PHE A 11 4.63 -4.77 -7.77
N ILE A 12 4.89 -5.52 -8.84
CA ILE A 12 6.26 -5.93 -9.21
C ILE A 12 7.15 -4.71 -9.45
N THR A 13 6.64 -3.71 -10.19
CA THR A 13 7.38 -2.48 -10.48
C THR A 13 7.73 -1.74 -9.18
N TYR A 14 6.78 -1.64 -8.24
CA TYR A 14 7.05 -0.99 -6.96
C TYR A 14 8.08 -1.75 -6.14
N LYS A 15 8.08 -3.09 -6.15
CA LYS A 15 9.12 -3.89 -5.49
C LYS A 15 10.51 -3.59 -6.06
N VAL A 16 10.64 -3.63 -7.39
CA VAL A 16 11.91 -3.33 -8.06
C VAL A 16 12.39 -1.90 -7.75
N MET A 17 11.46 -0.94 -7.68
CA MET A 17 11.79 0.44 -7.31
C MET A 17 12.21 0.59 -5.84
N GLU A 18 11.61 -0.16 -4.91
CA GLU A 18 12.05 -0.16 -3.51
C GLU A 18 13.45 -0.74 -3.36
N ASP A 19 13.78 -1.80 -4.12
CA ASP A 19 15.13 -2.38 -4.12
C ASP A 19 16.18 -1.41 -4.68
N TYR A 20 15.80 -0.56 -5.64
CA TYR A 20 16.68 0.47 -6.22
C TYR A 20 16.82 1.71 -5.34
N ASP A 21 15.71 2.19 -4.76
CA ASP A 21 15.67 3.36 -3.90
C ASP A 21 14.79 3.10 -2.66
N THR A 22 15.46 2.62 -1.62
CA THR A 22 14.84 2.32 -0.33
C THR A 22 14.37 3.57 0.42
N LEU A 23 14.69 4.79 -0.03
CA LEU A 23 14.22 6.04 0.57
C LEU A 23 12.99 6.61 -0.16
N ASN A 24 12.52 5.96 -1.23
CA ASN A 24 11.33 6.37 -1.93
C ASN A 24 10.05 6.08 -1.13
N TYR A 25 9.72 6.98 -0.22
CA TYR A 25 8.58 6.88 0.68
C TYR A 25 7.23 6.78 -0.04
N ARG A 26 7.11 7.31 -1.27
CA ARG A 26 5.89 7.16 -2.09
C ARG A 26 5.72 5.72 -2.55
N ILE A 27 6.81 5.04 -2.91
CA ILE A 27 6.81 3.63 -3.30
C ILE A 27 6.51 2.74 -2.08
N LYS A 28 7.13 3.02 -0.93
CA LYS A 28 6.82 2.34 0.34
C LYS A 28 5.34 2.43 0.69
N TYR A 29 4.77 3.62 0.58
CA TYR A 29 3.34 3.82 0.85
C TYR A 29 2.47 2.99 -0.09
N LYS A 30 2.72 3.03 -1.40
CA LYS A 30 1.96 2.24 -2.38
C LYS A 30 2.11 0.72 -2.17
N LEU A 31 3.33 0.23 -1.94
CA LEU A 31 3.56 -1.18 -1.58
C LEU A 31 2.82 -1.57 -0.30
N GLY A 32 2.86 -0.69 0.69
CA GLY A 32 2.15 -0.84 1.94
C GLY A 32 0.65 -1.05 1.72
N LEU A 33 0.03 -0.22 0.88
CA LEU A 33 -1.38 -0.37 0.51
C LEU A 33 -1.67 -1.72 -0.16
N HIS A 34 -0.86 -2.14 -1.15
CA HIS A 34 -1.06 -3.42 -1.83
C HIS A 34 -0.95 -4.62 -0.88
N LEU A 35 0.08 -4.65 -0.02
CA LEU A 35 0.26 -5.70 0.99
C LEU A 35 -0.89 -5.70 2.00
N LEU A 36 -1.34 -4.52 2.41
CA LEU A 36 -2.43 -4.36 3.36
C LEU A 36 -3.77 -4.84 2.79
N SER A 37 -4.01 -4.66 1.48
CA SER A 37 -5.26 -5.10 0.83
C SER A 37 -5.20 -6.50 0.22
N GLY A 38 -4.03 -7.09 0.05
CA GLY A 38 -3.85 -8.30 -0.74
C GLY A 38 -4.27 -8.15 -2.21
N VAL A 39 -4.27 -6.92 -2.73
CA VAL A 39 -4.60 -6.69 -4.14
C VAL A 39 -3.33 -6.93 -4.94
N SER A 40 -3.38 -7.96 -5.80
CA SER A 40 -2.27 -8.42 -6.66
C SER A 40 -1.06 -8.97 -5.93
N CYS A 41 -1.21 -9.26 -4.65
CA CYS A 41 -0.24 -9.98 -3.84
C CYS A 41 -0.96 -10.69 -2.69
N LYS A 42 -0.24 -11.53 -1.95
CA LYS A 42 -0.78 -12.09 -0.70
C LYS A 42 -1.00 -10.95 0.31
N GLU A 43 -2.15 -10.97 0.97
CA GLU A 43 -2.43 -10.04 2.07
C GLU A 43 -1.44 -10.29 3.22
N GLU A 44 -0.72 -9.23 3.61
CA GLU A 44 0.28 -9.24 4.67
C GLU A 44 0.11 -7.96 5.51
N ILE A 45 -0.95 -7.91 6.32
CA ILE A 45 -1.42 -6.71 7.05
C ILE A 45 -0.28 -6.03 7.83
N ASP A 46 0.46 -6.79 8.66
CA ASP A 46 1.51 -6.23 9.51
C ASP A 46 2.65 -5.62 8.68
N LYS A 47 3.07 -6.28 7.61
CA LYS A 47 4.11 -5.77 6.70
C LYS A 47 3.62 -4.56 5.93
N GLY A 48 2.38 -4.60 5.45
CA GLY A 48 1.75 -3.48 4.75
C GLY A 48 1.67 -2.24 5.63
N TYR A 49 1.18 -2.41 6.86
CA TYR A 49 1.10 -1.32 7.83
C TYR A 49 2.48 -0.78 8.21
N LYS A 50 3.48 -1.66 8.43
CA LYS A 50 4.86 -1.24 8.68
C LYS A 50 5.42 -0.34 7.57
N LYS A 51 5.18 -0.67 6.30
CA LYS A 51 5.61 0.16 5.16
C LYS A 51 4.94 1.54 5.15
N ILE A 52 3.67 1.62 5.55
CA ILE A 52 2.96 2.91 5.70
C ILE A 52 3.58 3.73 6.84
N VAL A 53 3.93 3.09 7.97
CA VAL A 53 4.65 3.75 9.08
C VAL A 53 6.02 4.26 8.63
N GLU A 54 6.79 3.47 7.89
CA GLU A 54 8.07 3.90 7.30
C GLU A 54 7.88 5.13 6.40
N ALA A 55 6.87 5.12 5.52
CA ALA A 55 6.57 6.27 4.66
C ALA A 55 6.16 7.53 5.47
N ALA A 56 5.42 7.35 6.57
CA ALA A 56 5.04 8.46 7.44
C ALA A 56 6.23 9.04 8.22
N SER A 57 7.21 8.21 8.61
CA SER A 57 8.46 8.68 9.23
C SER A 57 9.35 9.50 8.29
N LEU A 58 9.13 9.36 6.98
CA LEU A 58 9.77 10.16 5.93
C LEU A 58 8.89 11.35 5.50
N ASP A 59 8.04 11.82 6.41
CA ASP A 59 7.18 12.99 6.26
C ASP A 59 6.13 12.94 5.14
N LEU A 60 5.80 11.77 4.58
CA LEU A 60 4.73 11.66 3.58
C LEU A 60 3.36 12.01 4.20
N PRO A 61 2.67 13.09 3.75
CA PRO A 61 1.40 13.52 4.34
C PRO A 61 0.29 12.47 4.20
N ASP A 62 0.22 11.79 3.06
CA ASP A 62 -0.79 10.75 2.82
C ASP A 62 -0.67 9.58 3.81
N ALA A 63 0.56 9.14 4.09
CA ALA A 63 0.81 8.08 5.06
C ALA A 63 0.47 8.51 6.49
N LYS A 64 0.81 9.75 6.87
CA LYS A 64 0.42 10.32 8.18
C LYS A 64 -1.09 10.40 8.33
N SER A 65 -1.78 10.88 7.29
CA SER A 65 -3.24 10.94 7.23
C SER A 65 -3.86 9.54 7.37
N TRP A 66 -3.30 8.56 6.66
CA TRP A 66 -3.72 7.16 6.73
C TRP A 66 -3.62 6.60 8.15
N ILE A 67 -2.44 6.72 8.78
CA ILE A 67 -2.19 6.25 10.14
C ILE A 67 -3.13 6.96 11.13
N ASN A 68 -3.26 8.28 11.05
CA ASN A 68 -4.15 9.01 11.95
C ASN A 68 -5.60 8.54 11.86
N LYS A 69 -6.07 8.18 10.65
CA LYS A 69 -7.43 7.72 10.42
C LYS A 69 -7.64 6.25 10.85
N TYR A 70 -6.65 5.39 10.65
CA TYR A 70 -6.83 3.94 10.73
C TYR A 70 -6.01 3.20 11.81
N LYS A 71 -5.06 3.84 12.50
CA LYS A 71 -4.19 3.18 13.51
C LYS A 71 -4.95 2.50 14.66
N ASN A 72 -6.14 2.99 14.97
CA ASN A 72 -7.00 2.46 16.04
C ASN A 72 -8.07 1.48 15.51
N LYS A 73 -8.03 1.14 14.21
CA LYS A 73 -8.94 0.16 13.60
C LYS A 73 -8.27 -1.20 13.61
N ASN A 74 -9.07 -2.24 13.84
CA ASN A 74 -8.58 -3.63 13.90
C ASN A 74 -7.93 -4.11 12.60
N ASP A 75 -8.21 -3.45 11.47
CA ASP A 75 -7.75 -3.82 10.13
C ASP A 75 -6.78 -2.79 9.53
N TYR A 76 -6.37 -1.76 10.27
CA TYR A 76 -5.51 -0.67 9.75
C TYR A 76 -5.98 -0.04 8.41
N GLY A 77 -7.27 -0.13 8.10
CA GLY A 77 -7.86 0.40 6.87
C GLY A 77 -7.89 -0.57 5.68
N VAL A 78 -7.68 -1.87 5.86
CA VAL A 78 -7.75 -2.92 4.80
C VAL A 78 -9.01 -2.75 3.95
N VAL A 79 -10.17 -2.61 4.59
CA VAL A 79 -11.46 -2.50 3.87
C VAL A 79 -11.47 -1.26 2.96
N GLU A 80 -10.89 -0.16 3.40
CA GLU A 80 -10.85 1.07 2.60
C GLU A 80 -9.85 0.97 1.45
N VAL A 81 -8.66 0.39 1.67
CA VAL A 81 -7.69 0.18 0.58
C VAL A 81 -8.29 -0.69 -0.52
N LYS A 82 -8.98 -1.78 -0.14
CA LYS A 82 -9.66 -2.65 -1.10
C LYS A 82 -10.65 -1.85 -1.95
N LYS A 83 -11.47 -1.00 -1.34
CA LYS A 83 -12.38 -0.11 -2.09
C LYS A 83 -11.61 0.84 -3.00
N LEU A 84 -10.55 1.50 -2.53
CA LEU A 84 -9.78 2.46 -3.32
C LEU A 84 -9.11 1.83 -4.55
N LEU A 85 -8.54 0.63 -4.38
CA LEU A 85 -7.83 -0.07 -5.45
C LEU A 85 -8.78 -0.79 -6.42
N LEU A 86 -9.95 -1.26 -5.94
CA LEU A 86 -10.94 -1.95 -6.77
C LEU A 86 -11.95 -1.00 -7.44
N ASN A 87 -12.33 0.12 -6.79
CA ASN A 87 -13.30 1.08 -7.35
C ASN A 87 -12.68 2.11 -8.28
N LYS A 88 -11.35 2.23 -8.35
CA LYS A 88 -10.69 3.06 -9.38
C LYS A 88 -10.88 2.54 -10.80
N ASN A 89 -11.52 1.37 -10.96
CA ASN A 89 -11.74 0.67 -12.23
C ASN A 89 -13.22 0.65 -12.67
N ARG A 90 -14.04 1.64 -12.26
CA ARG A 90 -15.40 1.85 -12.79
C ARG A 90 -15.52 3.18 -13.52
#